data_AF-A0A2I0CWT2-F1
#
_entry.id   AF-A0A2I0CWT2-F1
#
_cell.length_a   1.000
_cell.length_b   1.000
_cell.length_c   1.000
_cell.angle_alpha   90.00
_cell.angle_beta   90.00
_cell.angle_gamma   90.00
#
_symmetry.space_group_name_H-M   'P 1'
#
loop_
_entity.id
_entity.type
_entity.pdbx_description
1 polymer ?
#
loop_
_entity_poly.entity_id
_entity_poly.type
_entity_poly.pdbx_seq_one_letter_code
_entity_poly.pdbx_strand_id
1 'polypeptide(L)' 'MQLPRNVVIGHDVYGQIPAVCADLKLGSSALLISGKWTMELAGERVRGIPAARHAVKTFSAVTISPAVIEAAAAAAAGA' A
#
# COMPACT_ATOMS: atom_id res chain seq x y z
N MET A 1 14.09 10.98 18.17
CA MET A 1 13.90 10.51 16.77
C MET A 1 12.81 9.45 16.75
N GLN A 2 11.95 9.43 15.73
CA GLN A 2 11.03 8.33 15.47
C GLN A 2 11.51 7.57 14.23
N LEU A 3 11.72 6.26 14.37
CA LEU A 3 12.12 5.37 13.27
C LEU A 3 10.92 4.53 12.82
N PRO A 4 10.87 4.08 11.55
CA PRO A 4 9.87 3.14 11.08
C PRO A 4 9.92 1.84 11.88
N ARG A 5 8.76 1.24 12.15
CA ARG A 5 8.66 -0.04 12.88
C ARG A 5 9.29 -1.21 12.12
N ASN A 6 9.17 -1.22 10.79
CA ASN A 6 9.77 -2.23 9.91
C ASN A 6 10.53 -1.53 8.77
N VAL A 7 11.73 -2.03 8.46
CA VAL A 7 12.54 -1.58 7.32
C VAL A 7 13.06 -2.83 6.60
N VAL A 8 12.78 -2.95 5.31
CA VAL A 8 13.23 -4.07 4.47
C VAL A 8 14.04 -3.49 3.31
N ILE A 9 15.28 -3.94 3.15
CA ILE A 9 16.25 -3.42 2.17
C ILE A 9 16.95 -4.60 1.51
N GLY A 10 17.09 -4.58 0.17
CA GLY A 10 17.76 -5.61 -0.60
C GLY A 10 17.21 -5.78 -2.02
N HIS A 11 17.82 -6.69 -2.78
CA HIS A 11 17.31 -7.11 -4.07
C HIS A 11 16.06 -7.99 -3.90
N ASP A 12 15.06 -7.80 -4.76
CA ASP A 12 13.82 -8.59 -4.83
C ASP A 12 13.03 -8.72 -3.51
N VAL A 13 13.00 -7.66 -2.70
CA VAL A 13 12.36 -7.68 -1.37
C VAL A 13 10.82 -7.74 -1.38
N TYR A 14 10.18 -7.72 -2.55
CA TYR A 14 8.71 -7.80 -2.65
C TYR A 14 8.13 -9.03 -1.93
N GLY A 15 8.86 -10.14 -1.91
CA GLY A 15 8.45 -11.37 -1.20
C GLY A 15 8.32 -11.21 0.33
N GLN A 16 8.86 -10.13 0.91
CA GLN A 16 8.76 -9.86 2.36
C GLN A 16 7.47 -9.11 2.74
N ILE A 17 6.74 -8.57 1.77
CA ILE A 17 5.50 -7.81 2.02
C ILE A 17 4.49 -8.60 2.88
N PRO A 18 4.21 -9.91 2.64
CA PRO A 18 3.27 -10.66 3.47
C PRO A 18 3.70 -10.75 4.95
N ALA A 19 5.00 -10.91 5.21
CA ALA A 19 5.54 -10.98 6.57
C ALA A 19 5.38 -9.64 7.30
N VAL A 20 5.64 -8.52 6.60
CA VAL A 20 5.43 -7.17 7.14
C VAL A 20 3.94 -6.90 7.40
N CYS A 21 3.06 -7.26 6.48
CA CYS A 21 1.61 -7.12 6.66
C CYS A 21 1.12 -7.92 7.88
N ALA A 22 1.65 -9.12 8.10
CA ALA A 22 1.34 -9.94 9.28
C ALA A 22 1.84 -9.31 10.58
N ASP A 23 3.09 -8.82 10.64
CA ASP A 23 3.63 -8.15 11.83
C ASP A 23 2.86 -6.85 12.19
N LEU A 24 2.48 -6.09 11.17
CA LEU A 24 1.66 -4.89 11.33
C LEU A 24 0.18 -5.19 11.62
N LYS A 25 -0.23 -6.46 11.62
CA LYS A 25 -1.61 -6.92 11.81
C LYS A 25 -2.59 -6.26 10.83
N LEU A 26 -2.21 -6.20 9.55
CA LEU A 26 -3.08 -5.68 8.49
C LEU A 26 -4.42 -6.43 8.50
N GLY A 27 -5.52 -5.67 8.46
CA GLY A 27 -6.88 -6.21 8.51
C GLY A 27 -7.30 -6.94 7.22
N SER A 28 -8.58 -7.20 7.05
CA SER A 28 -9.10 -7.90 5.86
C SER A 28 -9.00 -7.11 4.56
N SER A 29 -8.73 -5.80 4.63
CA SER A 29 -8.67 -4.92 3.48
C SER A 29 -7.49 -3.95 3.55
N ALA A 30 -7.10 -3.42 2.39
CA ALA A 30 -6.01 -2.48 2.24
C ALA A 30 -6.29 -1.48 1.10
N LEU A 31 -5.81 -0.25 1.28
CA LEU A 31 -5.75 0.75 0.22
C LEU A 31 -4.31 0.92 -0.24
N LEU A 32 -4.03 0.59 -1.50
CA LEU A 32 -2.75 0.84 -2.15
C LEU A 32 -2.78 2.23 -2.80
N ILE A 33 -1.96 3.15 -2.28
CA ILE A 33 -1.85 4.51 -2.77
C ILE A 33 -0.53 4.68 -3.51
N SER A 34 -0.57 5.17 -4.75
CA SER A 34 0.64 5.51 -5.50
C SER A 34 0.33 6.47 -6.64
N GLY A 35 1.37 7.01 -7.29
CA GLY A 35 1.22 7.79 -8.52
C GLY A 35 1.03 6.90 -9.75
N LYS A 36 0.48 7.45 -10.84
CA LYS A 36 0.22 6.72 -12.09
C LYS A 36 1.40 5.87 -12.57
N TRP A 37 2.57 6.50 -12.74
CA TRP A 37 3.75 5.82 -13.29
C TRP A 37 4.31 4.75 -12.36
N THR A 38 4.28 4.98 -11.05
CA THR A 38 4.71 3.99 -10.05
C THR A 38 3.74 2.80 -10.01
N MET A 39 2.44 3.05 -10.18
CA MET A 39 1.45 1.98 -10.31
C MET A 39 1.73 1.09 -11.52
N GLU A 40 1.99 1.71 -12.68
CA GLU A 40 2.30 0.99 -13.92
C GLU A 40 3.59 0.17 -13.83
N LEU A 41 4.64 0.71 -13.19
CA LEU A 41 5.95 0.05 -13.12
C LEU A 41 6.00 -1.09 -12.08
N ALA A 42 5.46 -0.87 -10.89
CA ALA A 42 5.61 -1.79 -9.75
C ALA A 42 4.33 -2.02 -8.94
N GLY A 43 3.34 -1.13 -9.07
CA GLY A 43 2.12 -1.18 -8.26
C GLY A 43 1.32 -2.44 -8.46
N GLU A 44 1.18 -2.95 -9.69
CA GLU A 44 0.45 -4.21 -9.94
C GLU A 44 1.12 -5.42 -9.28
N ARG A 45 2.46 -5.46 -9.29
CA ARG A 45 3.22 -6.51 -8.56
C ARG A 45 2.98 -6.40 -7.06
N VAL A 46 3.03 -5.19 -6.50
CA VAL A 46 2.75 -4.94 -5.08
C VAL A 46 1.31 -5.27 -4.72
N ARG A 47 0.33 -4.94 -5.58
CA ARG A 47 -1.10 -5.21 -5.37
C ARG A 47 -1.40 -6.70 -5.32
N GLY A 48 -0.78 -7.48 -6.21
CA GLY A 48 -1.02 -8.93 -6.31
C GLY A 48 -0.61 -9.72 -5.06
N ILE A 49 0.39 -9.24 -4.31
CA ILE A 49 0.94 -9.96 -3.15
C ILE A 49 -0.04 -10.03 -1.96
N PRO A 50 -0.55 -8.90 -1.42
CA PRO A 50 -1.56 -8.92 -0.37
C PRO A 50 -2.95 -9.31 -0.88
N ALA A 51 -3.26 -9.16 -2.17
CA ALA A 51 -4.56 -9.53 -2.73
C ALA A 51 -4.92 -11.02 -2.55
N ALA A 52 -3.93 -11.89 -2.28
CA ALA A 52 -4.17 -13.29 -1.93
C ALA A 52 -4.93 -13.48 -0.60
N ARG A 53 -4.87 -12.50 0.31
CA ARG A 53 -5.42 -12.59 1.68
C ARG A 53 -6.24 -11.37 2.11
N HIS A 54 -6.17 -10.28 1.35
CA HIS A 54 -6.77 -8.99 1.68
C HIS A 54 -7.54 -8.43 0.48
N ALA A 55 -8.66 -7.75 0.71
CA ALA A 55 -9.33 -6.95 -0.30
C ALA A 55 -8.50 -5.68 -0.57
N VAL A 56 -7.90 -5.57 -1.75
CA VAL A 56 -7.01 -4.43 -2.08
C VAL A 56 -7.68 -3.50 -3.07
N LYS A 57 -7.89 -2.25 -2.66
CA LYS A 57 -8.27 -1.14 -3.55
C LYS A 57 -7.06 -0.31 -3.91
N THR A 58 -7.11 0.36 -5.05
CA THR A 58 -6.05 1.26 -5.52
C THR A 58 -6.55 2.70 -5.58
N PHE A 59 -5.70 3.65 -5.19
CA PHE A 59 -5.98 5.08 -5.31
C PHE A 59 -4.77 5.79 -5.91
N SER A 60 -4.99 6.49 -7.03
CA SER A 60 -3.94 7.25 -7.70
C SER A 60 -3.83 8.65 -7.10
N ALA A 61 -2.68 8.99 -6.52
CA ALA A 61 -2.39 10.31 -5.98
C ALA A 61 -1.25 10.96 -6.78
N VAL A 62 -1.49 12.14 -7.36
CA VAL A 62 -0.48 12.89 -8.13
C VAL A 62 0.28 13.87 -7.21
N THR A 63 -0.41 14.44 -6.23
CA THR A 63 0.15 15.39 -5.27
C THR A 63 -0.41 15.11 -3.88
N ILE A 64 0.27 15.61 -2.86
CA ILE A 64 -0.20 15.55 -1.48
C ILE A 64 -0.85 16.89 -1.16
N SER A 65 -2.16 16.88 -0.97
CA SER A 65 -2.94 18.04 -0.53
C SER A 65 -4.06 17.58 0.42
N PRO A 66 -4.62 18.47 1.27
CA PRO A 66 -5.72 18.11 2.17
C PRO A 66 -6.90 17.47 1.45
N ALA A 67 -7.29 18.02 0.29
CA ALA A 67 -8.39 17.48 -0.52
C ALA A 67 -8.09 16.05 -1.04
N VAL A 68 -6.84 15.77 -1.44
CA VAL A 68 -6.44 14.42 -1.87
C VAL A 68 -6.43 13.44 -0.70
N ILE A 69 -6.00 13.87 0.48
CA ILE A 69 -6.02 13.05 1.70
C ILE A 69 -7.45 12.69 2.09
N GLU A 70 -8.38 13.65 2.05
CA GLU A 70 -9.80 13.41 2.29
C GLU A 70 -10.41 12.43 1.28
N ALA A 71 -10.10 12.61 -0.01
CA ALA A 71 -10.55 11.69 -1.06
C ALA A 71 -9.98 10.27 -0.88
N ALA A 72 -8.71 10.14 -0.49
CA ALA A 72 -8.09 8.85 -0.20
C ALA A 72 -8.71 8.19 1.05
N ALA A 73 -9.03 8.97 2.09
CA ALA A 73 -9.70 8.48 3.29
C ALA A 73 -11.11 7.95 2.96
N ALA A 74 -11.86 8.67 2.13
CA ALA A 74 -13.17 8.20 1.64
C ALA A 74 -13.05 6.91 0.82
N ALA A 75 -12.01 6.80 -0.03
CA ALA A 75 -11.74 5.58 -0.79
C ALA A 75 -11.40 4.38 0.12
N ALA A 76 -10.70 4.64 1.24
CA ALA A 76 -10.35 3.62 2.24
C ALA A 76 -11.58 3.12 3.02
N ALA A 77 -12.54 3.99 3.34
CA ALA A 77 -13.74 3.62 4.11
C ALA A 77 -14.61 2.55 3.43
N GLY A 78 -14.49 2.38 2.11
CA GLY A 78 -15.18 1.32 1.37
C GLY A 78 -14.36 0.04 1.17
N ALA A 79 -13.12 -0.04 1.66
CA ALA A 79 -12.20 -1.16 1.42
C ALA A 79 -12.42 -2.32 2.38
#